data_AF-A0A396QG47-F1
#
_entry.id   AF-A0A396QG47-F1
#
_cell.length_a   1.000
_cell.length_b   1.000
_cell.length_c   1.000
_cell.angle_alpha   90.00
_cell.angle_beta   90.00
_cell.angle_gamma   90.00
#
_symmetry.space_group_name_H-M   'P 1'
#
loop_
_entity.id
_entity.type
_entity.pdbx_description
1 polymer ?
#
loop_
_entity_poly.entity_id
_entity_poly.type
_entity_poly.pdbx_seq_one_letter_code
_entity_poly.pdbx_strand_id
1 'polypeptide(L)'
;MKTEKKYILSLDLGTQGTKAALLDLDGNVITCGFSENLFSESDGGEITLSAEKLLAGVLASTKAVLEAGRTRLPESQRSELWG
;
A
#
# COMPACT_ATOMS: atom_id res chain seq x y z
N MET A 1 24.61 -18.28 3.88
CA MET A 1 23.44 -17.54 4.42
C MET A 1 22.76 -16.86 3.26
N LYS A 2 21.45 -17.08 3.04
CA LYS A 2 20.67 -16.19 2.17
C LYS A 2 20.49 -14.90 2.96
N THR A 3 21.04 -13.79 2.46
CA THR A 3 20.76 -12.46 3.00
C THR A 3 19.35 -12.08 2.57
N GLU A 4 18.39 -12.12 3.50
CA GLU A 4 17.04 -11.62 3.25
C GLU A 4 17.12 -10.14 2.87
N LYS A 5 16.59 -9.79 1.68
CA LYS A 5 16.48 -8.39 1.31
C LYS A 5 15.35 -7.75 2.09
N LYS A 6 15.69 -6.68 2.81
CA LYS A 6 14.70 -5.88 3.55
C LYS A 6 14.13 -4.80 2.64
N TYR A 7 12.84 -4.54 2.83
CA TYR A 7 12.11 -3.49 2.13
C TYR A 7 11.36 -2.63 3.15
N ILE A 8 10.99 -1.43 2.74
CA ILE A 8 10.15 -0.53 3.52
C ILE A 8 8.79 -0.46 2.84
N LEU A 9 7.71 -0.66 3.60
CA LEU A 9 6.36 -0.35 3.16
C LEU A 9 5.96 1.01 3.73
N SER A 10 5.77 2.00 2.86
CA SER A 10 5.24 3.31 3.22
C SER A 10 3.73 3.36 2.95
N LEU A 11 2.99 3.98 3.86
CA LEU A 11 1.56 4.22 3.75
C LEU A 11 1.30 5.72 3.93
N ASP A 12 0.68 6.34 2.94
CA ASP A 12 0.24 7.74 2.95
C ASP A 12 -1.28 7.76 2.97
N LEU A 13 -1.85 8.13 4.12
CA LEU A 13 -3.28 8.22 4.37
C LEU A 13 -3.81 9.59 3.95
N GLY A 14 -3.83 9.85 2.65
CA GLY A 14 -4.34 11.09 2.08
C GLY A 14 -5.86 11.19 2.17
N THR A 15 -6.39 12.41 2.08
CA THR A 15 -7.85 12.64 2.09
C THR A 15 -8.52 11.90 0.94
N GLN A 16 -8.06 12.04 -0.31
CA GLN A 16 -8.73 11.40 -1.45
C GLN A 16 -8.54 9.88 -1.51
N GLY A 17 -7.58 9.34 -0.75
CA GLY A 17 -7.29 7.92 -0.76
C GLY A 17 -5.97 7.58 -0.10
N THR A 18 -5.77 6.29 0.12
CA THR A 18 -4.54 5.74 0.68
C THR A 18 -3.59 5.32 -0.44
N LYS A 19 -2.34 5.79 -0.38
CA LYS A 19 -1.25 5.30 -1.21
C LYS A 19 -0.36 4.37 -0.40
N ALA A 20 0.04 3.27 -1.01
CA ALA A 20 1.09 2.40 -0.50
C ALA A 20 2.27 2.41 -1.47
N ALA A 21 3.49 2.34 -0.95
CA ALA A 21 4.70 2.22 -1.75
C ALA A 21 5.64 1.20 -1.12
N LEU A 22 6.20 0.31 -1.94
CA LEU A 22 7.31 -0.56 -1.56
C LEU A 22 8.61 0.13 -1.98
N LEU A 23 9.51 0.31 -1.03
CA LEU A 23 10.80 0.94 -1.25
C LEU A 23 11.93 -0.02 -0.91
N ASP A 24 13.06 0.14 -1.59
CA ASP A 24 14.33 -0.41 -1.10
C ASP A 24 14.87 0.42 0.08
N LEU A 25 15.99 -0.02 0.65
CA LEU A 25 16.61 0.68 1.79
C LEU A 25 17.27 2.01 1.41
N ASP A 26 17.47 2.25 0.12
CA ASP A 26 17.99 3.52 -0.41
C ASP A 26 16.86 4.53 -0.66
N GLY A 27 15.60 4.12 -0.45
CA GLY A 27 14.41 4.95 -0.63
C GLY A 27 13.90 5.01 -2.06
N ASN A 28 14.38 4.14 -2.97
CA ASN A 28 13.83 4.06 -4.32
C ASN A 28 12.48 3.35 -4.30
N VAL A 29 11.49 3.91 -4.98
CA VAL A 29 10.17 3.29 -5.13
C VAL A 29 10.26 2.16 -6.15
N ILE A 30 9.97 0.94 -5.70
CA ILE A 30 9.90 -0.26 -6.54
C ILE A 30 8.52 -0.34 -7.20
N THR A 31 7.48 -0.15 -6.41
CA THR A 31 6.09 -0.17 -6.87
C THR A 31 5.18 0.60 -5.92
N CYS A 32 4.05 1.05 -6.43
CA CYS A 32 3.03 1.77 -5.68
C CYS A 32 1.63 1.21 -5.95
N GLY A 33 0.72 1.48 -5.02
CA GLY A 33 -0.69 1.11 -5.09
C GLY A 33 -1.52 2.23 -4.48
N PHE A 34 -2.76 2.35 -4.94
CA PHE A 34 -3.67 3.40 -4.52
C PHE A 34 -5.06 2.81 -4.30
N SER A 35 -5.74 3.28 -3.26
CA SER A 35 -7.15 3.02 -3.01
C SER A 35 -7.84 4.33 -2.67
N GLU A 36 -8.91 4.66 -3.38
CA GLU A 36 -9.73 5.82 -3.07
C GLU A 36 -10.44 5.66 -1.72
N ASN A 37 -10.63 6.78 -1.02
CA ASN A 37 -11.43 6.80 0.20
C ASN A 37 -12.91 6.95 -0.16
N LEU A 38 -13.75 6.10 0.43
CA LEU A 38 -15.20 6.12 0.20
C LEU A 38 -15.90 6.95 1.29
N PHE A 39 -15.95 8.25 1.08
CA PHE A 39 -16.61 9.16 2.02
C PHE A 39 -18.11 8.95 2.11
N SER A 40 -18.66 9.36 3.25
CA SER A 40 -20.09 9.56 3.42
C SER A 40 -20.35 11.05 3.58
N GLU A 41 -21.28 11.60 2.80
CA GLU A 41 -21.79 12.97 2.96
C GLU A 41 -23.14 12.94 3.69
N SER A 42 -23.33 13.88 4.61
CA SER A 42 -24.63 14.14 5.25
C SER A 42 -25.30 15.38 4.65
N ASP A 43 -26.61 15.52 4.83
CA ASP A 43 -27.40 16.66 4.34
C ASP A 43 -26.92 18.03 4.89
N GLY A 44 -26.08 18.04 5.93
CA GLY A 44 -25.44 19.24 6.49
C GLY A 44 -24.08 19.61 5.88
N GLY A 45 -23.61 18.87 4.86
CA GLY A 45 -22.29 19.09 4.24
C GLY A 45 -21.11 18.51 5.03
N GLU A 46 -21.37 17.69 6.05
CA GLU A 46 -20.32 16.98 6.77
C GLU A 46 -19.81 15.81 5.93
N ILE A 47 -18.48 15.74 5.78
CA ILE A 47 -17.79 14.65 5.08
C ILE A 47 -17.14 13.77 6.14
N THR A 48 -17.55 12.51 6.20
CA THR A 48 -17.03 11.54 7.17
C THR A 48 -16.39 10.34 6.48
N LEU A 49 -15.34 9.80 7.10
CA LEU A 49 -14.72 8.54 6.72
C LEU A 49 -14.67 7.64 7.95
N SER A 50 -15.31 6.47 7.87
CA SER A 50 -15.25 5.51 8.98
C SER A 50 -13.87 4.84 9.05
N ALA A 51 -13.48 4.41 10.26
CA ALA A 51 -12.22 3.71 10.46
C ALA A 51 -12.16 2.40 9.65
N GLU A 52 -13.29 1.71 9.49
CA GLU A 52 -13.40 0.48 8.69
C GLU A 52 -13.14 0.75 7.22
N LYS A 53 -13.68 1.85 6.68
CA LYS A 53 -13.46 2.24 5.29
C LYS A 53 -12.01 2.66 5.05
N LEU A 54 -11.39 3.37 5.99
CA LEU A 54 -9.97 3.71 5.93
C LEU A 54 -9.09 2.44 5.98
N LEU A 55 -9.39 1.52 6.89
CA LEU A 55 -8.67 0.24 6.99
C LEU A 55 -8.81 -0.58 5.70
N ALA A 56 -10.00 -0.63 5.10
CA ALA A 56 -10.20 -1.29 3.81
C ALA A 56 -9.31 -0.68 2.72
N GLY A 57 -9.17 0.65 2.68
CA GLY A 57 -8.27 1.34 1.76
C GLY A 57 -6.79 1.03 1.97
N VAL A 58 -6.35 0.93 3.23
CA VAL A 58 -4.99 0.49 3.58
C VAL A 58 -4.72 -0.93 3.11
N LEU A 59 -5.65 -1.86 3.36
CA LEU A 59 -5.50 -3.25 2.94
C LEU A 59 -5.49 -3.38 1.41
N ALA A 60 -6.38 -2.67 0.72
CA ALA A 60 -6.47 -2.70 -0.75
C ALA A 60 -5.21 -2.13 -1.41
N SER A 61 -4.73 -0.96 -0.97
CA SER A 61 -3.51 -0.34 -1.51
C SER A 61 -2.26 -1.17 -1.21
N THR A 62 -2.14 -1.72 0.00
CA THR A 62 -1.04 -2.62 0.37
C THR A 62 -1.04 -3.89 -0.47
N LYS A 63 -2.20 -4.52 -0.67
CA LYS A 63 -2.34 -5.70 -1.52
C LYS A 63 -1.90 -5.42 -2.95
N ALA A 64 -2.34 -4.30 -3.54
CA ALA A 64 -1.96 -3.89 -4.89
C ALA A 64 -0.43 -3.74 -5.04
N VAL A 65 0.24 -3.15 -4.04
CA VAL A 65 1.70 -3.04 -4.00
C VAL A 65 2.37 -4.41 -3.96
N LEU A 66 1.93 -5.31 -3.07
CA LEU A 66 2.55 -6.62 -2.90
C LEU A 66 2.36 -7.51 -4.14
N GLU A 67 1.20 -7.45 -4.77
CA GLU A 67 0.92 -8.17 -6.03
C GLU A 67 1.74 -7.62 -7.21
N ALA A 68 1.89 -6.29 -7.31
CA ALA A 68 2.76 -5.68 -8.31
C ALA A 68 4.25 -5.97 -8.05
N GLY A 69 4.68 -5.98 -6.78
CA GLY A 69 6.03 -6.33 -6.38
C GLY A 69 6.39 -7.77 -6.78
N ARG A 70 5.45 -8.71 -6.65
CA ARG A 70 5.62 -10.09 -7.13
C ARG A 70 5.94 -10.19 -8.62
N THR A 71 5.40 -9.32 -9.46
CA THR A 71 5.63 -9.37 -10.91
C THR A 71 6.89 -8.61 -11.32
N ARG A 72 7.17 -7.47 -10.68
CA ARG A 72 8.27 -6.57 -11.06
C ARG A 72 9.62 -6.91 -10.45
N LEU A 73 9.65 -7.60 -9.31
CA LEU A 73 10.89 -8.04 -8.70
C LEU A 73 11.48 -9.25 -9.46
N PRO A 74 12.82 -9.36 -9.56
CA PRO A 74 13.49 -10.57 -10.04
C PRO A 74 13.03 -11.82 -9.30
N GLU A 75 13.00 -12.98 -9.98
CA GLU A 75 12.47 -14.23 -9.43
C GLU A 75 13.14 -14.65 -8.10
N SER A 76 14.44 -14.38 -7.97
CA SER A 76 15.22 -14.59 -6.73
C SER A 76 14.72 -13.79 -5.52
N GLN A 77 13.90 -12.77 -5.73
CA GLN A 77 13.36 -11.86 -4.70
C GLN A 77 11.86 -12.05 -4.47
N ARG A 78 11.17 -12.88 -5.28
CA ARG A 78 9.71 -13.08 -5.20
C ARG A 78 9.28 -14.00 -4.06
N SER A 79 10.07 -15.03 -3.74
CA SER A 79 9.76 -15.98 -2.66
C SER A 79 9.88 -15.37 -1.26
N GLU A 80 10.57 -14.24 -1.14
CA GLU A 80 10.92 -13.60 0.14
C GLU A 80 9.80 -12.69 0.69
N LEU A 81 8.81 -12.32 -0.13
CA LEU A 81 7.63 -11.56 0.33
C LEU A 81 6.64 -12.42 1.15
N TRP A 82 6.86 -13.73 1.25
CA TRP A 82 5.95 -14.71 1.87
C TRP A 82 6.66 -15.73 2.76
N GLY A 83 7.89 -15.41 3.20
CA GLY A 83 8.60 -16.18 4.23
C GLY A 83 8.02 -15.99 5.62
#